data_AF-A0A953GTY7-F1
#
_entry.id   AF-A0A953GTY7-F1
#
_cell.length_a   1.000
_cell.length_b   1.000
_cell.length_c   1.000
_cell.angle_alpha   90.00
_cell.angle_beta   90.00
_cell.angle_gamma   90.00
#
_symmetry.space_group_name_H-M   'P 1'
#
loop_
_entity.id
_entity.type
_entity.pdbx_description
1 polymer ?
#
loop_
_entity_poly.entity_id
_entity_poly.type
_entity_poly.pdbx_seq_one_letter_code
_entity_poly.pdbx_strand_id
1 'polypeptide(L)'
;MFRTFLVKKDERALLFNRGDFVQVLGPGEHLKFDPMQRLSIEKFSLTQTAFMHRLAEYFINSETQLVEREFYLIKLANDQVGLRYENGLLVEVLAPNTRRLYWKGFVELTHKVVNIATDFRVEENLAKQLLESSETGFKARVTGAAQVFGVKVPEYNLGILFVDGKRTVSLEPGVHAFWRFGRDLQVQFVDLRLQVLEVAGQEILTRDKVALRVNLTAGYRFTDVQAAFAQQAKPAEFLYKELQFGLRAAVGTRTLDEILENKTLIDDVVKTYIAKRLEGFGLELESVGVKDIILPGDMKTLLAKVVEAEKIAQANVIRRREETAATRSLLNTAMVMEKNPTALRLKELEALEKVSEKIDKISVFGGLDAVLKDLVKIRPQ
;
A
#
# COMPACT_ATOMS: atom_id res chain seq x y z
N MET A 1 77.30 22.16 -5.86
CA MET A 1 76.45 22.58 -6.99
C MET A 1 75.11 23.00 -6.41
N PHE A 2 74.60 24.19 -6.77
CA PHE A 2 73.30 24.66 -6.30
C PHE A 2 72.20 24.22 -7.27
N ARG A 3 71.01 23.94 -6.75
CA ARG A 3 69.83 23.57 -7.52
C ARG A 3 68.69 24.52 -7.20
N THR A 4 68.02 25.03 -8.22
CA THR A 4 66.86 25.91 -8.07
C THR A 4 65.57 25.10 -8.16
N PHE A 5 64.68 25.32 -7.20
CA PHE A 5 63.34 24.74 -7.16
C PHE A 5 62.31 25.86 -7.34
N LEU A 6 61.52 25.79 -8.42
CA LEU A 6 60.47 26.75 -8.70
C LEU A 6 59.12 26.25 -8.16
N VAL A 7 58.44 27.07 -7.35
CA VAL A 7 57.08 26.84 -6.84
C VAL A 7 56.17 27.95 -7.35
N LYS A 8 55.06 27.60 -8.02
CA LYS A 8 54.13 28.61 -8.57
C LYS A 8 53.32 29.29 -7.47
N LYS A 9 52.68 30.41 -7.79
CA LYS A 9 51.86 31.21 -6.86
C LYS A 9 50.66 30.44 -6.29
N ASP A 10 50.10 29.54 -7.08
CA ASP A 10 48.99 28.65 -6.74
C ASP A 10 49.46 27.29 -6.19
N GLU A 11 50.74 27.15 -5.83
CA GLU A 11 51.32 25.90 -5.36
C GLU A 11 51.97 26.05 -3.97
N ARG A 12 52.12 24.91 -3.30
CA ARG A 12 53.05 24.67 -2.21
C ARG A 12 53.92 23.47 -2.55
N ALA A 13 55.14 23.43 -2.06
CA ALA A 13 56.00 22.26 -2.25
C ALA A 13 56.58 21.74 -0.94
N LEU A 14 56.60 20.43 -0.76
CA LEU A 14 57.34 19.79 0.33
C LEU A 14 58.76 19.51 -0.17
N LEU A 15 59.76 20.01 0.54
CA LEU A 15 61.17 19.71 0.29
C LEU A 15 61.58 18.49 1.11
N PHE A 16 62.21 17.54 0.43
CA PHE A 16 62.76 16.33 1.04
C PHE A 16 64.27 16.27 0.84
N ASN A 17 64.96 15.62 1.79
CA ASN A 17 66.37 15.25 1.67
C ASN A 17 66.47 13.75 1.93
N ARG A 18 66.86 12.97 0.91
CA ARG A 18 66.88 11.49 1.00
C ARG A 18 65.56 10.86 1.48
N GLY A 19 64.43 11.51 1.20
CA GLY A 19 63.10 11.03 1.58
C GLY A 19 62.57 11.55 2.92
N ASP A 20 63.42 12.19 3.73
CA ASP A 20 63.02 12.85 4.97
C ASP A 20 62.52 14.26 4.70
N PHE A 21 61.44 14.62 5.37
CA PHE A 21 60.84 15.95 5.25
C PHE A 21 61.77 17.01 5.85
N VAL A 22 61.97 18.12 5.13
CA VAL A 22 62.81 19.24 5.56
C VAL A 22 61.98 20.48 5.86
N GLN A 23 61.19 20.94 4.88
CA GLN A 23 60.36 22.15 5.03
C GLN A 23 59.27 22.24 3.95
N VAL A 24 58.23 23.03 4.22
CA VAL A 24 57.29 23.51 3.19
C VAL A 24 57.89 24.75 2.53
N LEU A 25 57.90 24.77 1.20
CA LEU A 25 58.30 25.90 0.37
C LEU A 25 57.05 26.64 -0.13
N GLY A 26 57.01 27.95 0.13
CA GLY A 26 56.05 28.88 -0.44
C GLY A 26 56.35 29.21 -1.91
N PRO A 27 55.54 30.07 -2.54
CA PRO A 27 55.70 30.42 -3.95
C PRO A 27 56.99 31.22 -4.16
N GLY A 28 57.69 30.95 -5.26
CA GLY A 28 58.95 31.60 -5.61
C GLY A 28 60.03 30.63 -6.08
N GLU A 29 61.22 31.19 -6.34
CA GLU A 29 62.42 30.44 -6.68
C GLU A 29 63.26 30.18 -5.42
N HIS A 30 63.54 28.91 -5.15
CA HIS A 30 64.29 28.48 -3.98
C HIS A 30 65.62 27.87 -4.41
N LEU A 31 66.71 28.60 -4.20
CA LEU A 31 68.07 28.10 -4.43
C LEU A 31 68.52 27.29 -3.21
N LYS A 32 68.84 26.00 -3.42
CA LYS A 32 69.33 25.11 -2.36
C LYS A 32 70.66 24.49 -2.76
N PHE A 33 71.54 24.30 -1.78
CA PHE A 33 72.80 23.62 -1.98
C PHE A 33 72.57 22.10 -2.02
N ASP A 34 72.80 21.46 -3.16
CA ASP A 34 72.55 20.02 -3.37
C ASP A 34 73.65 19.38 -4.24
N PRO A 35 74.88 19.23 -3.71
CA PRO A 35 76.00 18.71 -4.49
C PRO A 35 75.87 17.23 -4.88
N MET A 36 74.98 16.47 -4.24
CA MET A 36 74.83 15.02 -4.44
C MET A 36 73.43 14.60 -4.92
N GLN A 37 72.63 15.56 -5.42
CA GLN A 37 71.27 15.34 -5.93
C GLN A 37 70.35 14.57 -4.98
N ARG A 38 70.42 14.92 -3.69
CA ARG A 38 69.64 14.28 -2.62
C ARG A 38 68.35 15.01 -2.31
N LEU A 39 68.18 16.23 -2.81
CA LEU A 39 66.97 17.02 -2.60
C LEU A 39 65.93 16.73 -3.67
N SER A 40 64.69 16.50 -3.23
CA SER A 40 63.52 16.37 -4.09
C SER A 40 62.40 17.25 -3.57
N ILE A 41 61.48 17.62 -4.46
CA ILE A 41 60.28 18.37 -4.09
C ILE A 41 59.03 17.64 -4.57
N GLU A 42 57.98 17.69 -3.76
CA GLU A 42 56.63 17.30 -4.17
C GLU A 42 55.73 18.52 -4.14
N LYS A 43 55.03 18.79 -5.24
CA LYS A 43 54.20 19.99 -5.41
C LYS A 43 52.73 19.68 -5.22
N PHE A 44 52.03 20.61 -4.59
CA PHE A 44 50.61 20.56 -4.30
C PHE A 44 49.96 21.83 -4.84
N SER A 45 48.90 21.69 -5.63
CA SER A 45 48.11 22.84 -6.06
C SER A 45 47.17 23.27 -4.94
N LEU A 46 47.14 24.57 -4.65
CA LEU A 46 46.24 25.18 -3.67
C LEU A 46 44.78 25.26 -4.16
N THR A 47 44.53 24.92 -5.42
CA THR A 47 43.17 24.68 -5.93
C THR A 47 42.57 23.39 -5.35
N GLN A 48 43.41 22.40 -5.01
CA GLN A 48 43.02 21.20 -4.29
C GLN A 48 43.35 21.40 -2.82
N THR A 49 42.35 21.87 -2.07
CA THR A 49 42.55 22.29 -0.67
C THR A 49 42.92 21.11 0.24
N ALA A 50 42.44 19.90 -0.02
CA ALA A 50 42.70 18.73 0.80
C ALA A 50 44.15 18.22 0.66
N PHE A 51 44.87 18.11 1.78
CA PHE A 51 46.23 17.56 1.81
C PHE A 51 46.20 16.04 2.02
N MET A 52 46.24 15.30 0.91
CA MET A 52 46.27 13.83 0.90
C MET A 52 47.72 13.34 0.75
N HIS A 53 48.42 13.12 1.85
CA HIS A 53 49.82 12.68 1.81
C HIS A 53 50.19 11.83 3.04
N ARG A 54 51.18 10.94 2.89
CA ARG A 54 51.65 10.02 3.96
C ARG A 54 52.16 10.75 5.21
N LEU A 55 52.60 12.00 5.07
CA LEU A 55 53.12 12.82 6.18
C LEU A 55 52.03 13.57 6.95
N ALA A 56 50.75 13.48 6.58
CA ALA A 56 49.68 14.23 7.23
C ALA A 56 49.64 13.97 8.75
N GLU A 57 49.65 12.70 9.17
CA GLU A 57 49.68 12.33 10.59
C GLU A 57 50.98 12.75 11.29
N TYR A 58 52.12 12.66 10.60
CA TYR A 58 53.39 13.13 11.14
C TYR A 58 53.34 14.63 11.43
N PHE A 59 52.81 15.44 10.49
CA PHE A 59 52.69 16.89 10.69
C PHE A 59 51.74 17.24 11.83
N ILE A 60 50.59 16.57 11.91
CA ILE A 60 49.60 16.81 12.97
C ILE A 60 50.20 16.54 14.37
N ASN A 61 51.00 15.49 14.51
CA ASN A 61 51.47 15.05 15.82
C ASN A 61 52.85 15.62 16.20
N SER A 62 53.70 15.98 15.24
CA SER A 62 55.10 16.35 15.48
C SER A 62 55.46 17.78 15.06
N GLU A 63 54.71 18.40 14.13
CA GLU A 63 55.05 19.68 13.51
C GLU A 63 53.94 20.73 13.70
N THR A 64 53.55 21.00 14.95
CA THR A 64 52.40 21.86 15.28
C THR A 64 52.52 23.28 14.69
N GLN A 65 53.70 23.89 14.77
CA GLN A 65 53.94 25.25 14.23
C GLN A 65 53.76 25.31 12.71
N LEU A 66 54.18 24.25 12.00
CA LEU A 66 54.01 24.14 10.56
C LEU A 66 52.53 23.97 10.18
N VAL A 67 51.81 23.15 10.93
CA VAL A 67 50.35 22.97 10.77
C VAL A 67 49.64 24.31 10.96
N GLU A 68 49.93 25.04 12.04
CA GLU A 68 49.31 26.33 12.30
C GLU A 68 49.61 27.37 11.21
N ARG A 69 50.80 27.35 10.60
CA ARG A 69 51.18 28.31 9.56
C ARG A 69 50.58 27.98 8.19
N GLU A 70 50.66 26.73 7.76
CA GLU A 70 50.36 26.34 6.37
C GLU A 70 49.02 25.62 6.20
N PHE A 71 48.39 25.14 7.28
CA PHE A 71 47.21 24.27 7.19
C PHE A 71 46.05 24.70 8.09
N TYR A 72 44.83 24.46 7.61
CA TYR A 72 43.64 24.33 8.43
C TYR A 72 43.50 22.87 8.86
N LEU A 73 43.61 22.61 10.16
CA LEU A 73 43.38 21.29 10.75
C LEU A 73 41.91 21.15 11.16
N ILE A 74 41.23 20.16 10.60
CA ILE A 74 39.93 19.73 11.09
C ILE A 74 40.12 18.42 11.87
N LYS A 75 39.76 18.45 13.16
CA LYS A 75 39.80 17.30 14.06
C LYS A 75 38.39 17.07 14.61
N LEU A 76 37.83 15.91 14.29
CA LEU A 76 36.49 15.51 14.72
C LEU A 76 36.60 14.39 15.76
N ALA A 77 35.73 14.44 16.77
CA ALA A 77 35.53 13.33 17.69
C ALA A 77 34.79 12.15 17.01
N ASN A 78 34.67 11.05 17.74
CA ASN A 78 33.94 9.83 17.37
C ASN A 78 32.46 10.06 17.04
N ASP A 79 31.84 11.08 17.64
CA ASP A 79 30.41 11.40 17.47
C ASP A 79 30.19 12.74 16.75
N GLN A 80 31.17 13.19 15.96
CA GLN A 80 31.13 14.48 15.29
C GLN A 80 31.24 14.34 13.78
N VAL A 81 30.30 14.92 13.05
CA VAL A 81 30.34 15.05 11.60
C VAL A 81 30.81 16.45 11.25
N GLY A 82 31.78 16.57 10.34
CA GLY A 82 32.26 17.86 9.86
C GLY A 82 31.59 18.22 8.55
N LEU A 83 31.15 19.47 8.42
CA LEU A 83 30.67 20.05 7.17
C LEU A 83 31.67 21.09 6.73
N ARG A 84 32.37 20.85 5.63
CA ARG A 84 33.40 21.75 5.13
C ARG A 84 32.88 22.56 3.95
N TYR A 85 33.09 23.87 4.05
CA TYR A 85 32.66 24.83 3.06
C TYR A 85 33.88 25.51 2.42
N GLU A 86 33.80 25.72 1.11
CA GLU A 86 34.73 26.52 0.34
C GLU A 86 33.98 27.72 -0.24
N ASN A 87 34.42 28.94 0.07
CA ASN A 87 33.77 30.18 -0.35
C ASN A 87 32.25 30.20 -0.06
N GLY A 88 31.86 29.64 1.09
CA GLY A 88 30.47 29.52 1.54
C GLY A 88 29.66 28.35 0.96
N LEU A 89 30.20 27.59 0.01
CA LEU A 89 29.54 26.42 -0.58
C LEU A 89 29.97 25.13 0.12
N LEU A 90 29.02 24.27 0.47
CA LEU A 90 29.32 22.96 1.04
C LEU A 90 30.00 22.08 -0.02
N VAL A 91 31.20 21.59 0.26
CA VAL A 91 31.98 20.76 -0.67
C VAL A 91 32.28 19.37 -0.15
N GLU A 92 32.27 19.18 1.17
CA GLU A 92 32.62 17.90 1.78
C GLU A 92 31.93 17.66 3.13
N VAL A 93 31.42 16.44 3.31
CA VAL A 93 30.99 15.87 4.60
C VAL A 93 32.09 14.96 5.12
N LEU A 94 32.60 15.27 6.30
CA LEU A 94 33.67 14.56 6.98
C LEU A 94 33.10 13.59 7.99
N ALA A 95 33.56 12.34 7.90
CA ALA A 95 33.17 11.28 8.81
C ALA A 95 33.68 11.55 10.25
N PRO A 96 33.05 10.97 11.27
CA PRO A 96 33.59 11.01 12.62
C PRO A 96 34.98 10.41 12.73
N ASN A 97 35.72 10.83 13.76
CA ASN A 97 37.12 10.47 13.99
C ASN A 97 38.07 10.88 12.84
N THR A 98 37.69 11.88 12.04
CA THR A 98 38.55 12.40 10.97
C THR A 98 39.55 13.41 11.51
N ARG A 99 40.82 13.25 11.13
CA ARG A 99 41.89 14.24 11.28
C ARG A 99 42.43 14.54 9.90
N ARG A 100 42.13 15.72 9.35
CA ARG A 100 42.55 16.12 8.01
C ARG A 100 43.15 17.50 7.98
N LEU A 101 44.19 17.65 7.17
CA LEU A 101 44.84 18.91 6.88
C LEU A 101 44.33 19.46 5.54
N TYR A 102 44.09 20.75 5.51
CA TYR A 102 43.74 21.50 4.31
C TYR A 102 44.71 22.65 4.14
N TRP A 103 45.22 22.89 2.93
CA TRP A 103 46.14 23.98 2.69
C TRP A 103 45.48 25.34 2.95
N LYS A 104 46.21 26.23 3.63
CA LYS A 104 45.90 27.65 3.68
C LYS A 104 46.29 28.27 2.34
N GLY A 105 45.37 29.02 1.74
CA GLY A 105 45.58 29.61 0.43
C GLY A 105 44.57 30.71 0.14
N PHE A 106 44.20 30.82 -1.12
CA PHE A 106 43.24 31.82 -1.61
C PHE A 106 41.77 31.36 -1.53
N VAL A 107 41.52 30.08 -1.23
CA VAL A 107 40.17 29.55 -1.00
C VAL A 107 39.79 29.77 0.45
N GLU A 108 38.66 30.42 0.70
CA GLU A 108 38.15 30.61 2.05
C GLU A 108 37.57 29.28 2.57
N LEU A 109 38.21 28.75 3.61
CA LEU A 109 37.84 27.46 4.21
C LEU A 109 37.14 27.70 5.54
N THR A 110 35.91 27.22 5.65
CA THR A 110 35.17 27.18 6.92
C THR A 110 34.64 25.78 7.18
N HIS A 111 34.39 25.45 8.45
CA HIS A 111 33.77 24.19 8.80
C HIS A 111 32.76 24.36 9.92
N LYS A 112 31.74 23.50 9.90
CA LYS A 112 30.79 23.32 11.00
C LYS A 112 30.89 21.90 11.53
N VAL A 113 30.73 21.75 12.83
CA VAL A 113 30.75 20.44 13.49
C VAL A 113 29.34 20.13 14.00
N VAL A 114 28.82 18.98 13.62
CA VAL A 114 27.51 18.47 14.05
C VAL A 114 27.74 17.29 14.97
N ASN A 115 27.19 17.33 16.18
CA ASN A 115 27.24 16.20 17.11
C ASN A 115 26.10 15.23 16.78
N ILE A 116 26.43 13.95 16.61
CA ILE A 116 25.50 12.87 16.22
C ILE A 116 25.38 11.77 17.29
N ALA A 117 25.79 12.06 18.53
CA ALA A 117 25.69 11.11 19.65
C ALA A 117 24.23 10.81 20.01
N THR A 118 23.41 11.86 20.19
CA THR A 118 22.02 11.77 20.65
C THR A 118 21.00 11.99 19.55
N ASP A 119 21.26 12.93 18.64
CA ASP A 119 20.41 13.21 17.48
C ASP A 119 21.25 13.11 16.21
N PHE A 120 20.91 12.14 15.37
CA PHE A 120 21.57 11.88 14.11
C PHE A 120 20.72 12.32 12.92
N ARG A 121 19.64 13.09 13.15
CA ARG A 121 18.85 13.72 12.10
C ARG A 121 19.64 14.85 11.43
N VAL A 122 19.51 14.94 10.12
CA VAL A 122 20.06 16.04 9.33
C VAL A 122 19.01 17.15 9.25
N GLU A 123 19.45 18.39 9.47
CA GLU A 123 18.60 19.57 9.30
C GLU A 123 18.00 19.61 7.89
N GLU A 124 16.73 20.01 7.75
CA GLU A 124 15.98 19.92 6.49
C GLU A 124 16.65 20.67 5.32
N ASN A 125 17.18 21.87 5.56
CA ASN A 125 17.87 22.65 4.53
C ASN A 125 19.15 21.95 4.04
N LEU A 126 19.91 21.40 4.99
CA LEU A 126 21.13 20.66 4.71
C LEU A 126 20.82 19.32 4.01
N ALA A 127 19.73 18.66 4.40
CA ALA A 127 19.24 17.44 3.79
C ALA A 127 18.91 17.65 2.30
N LYS A 128 18.16 18.71 1.96
CA LYS A 128 17.86 19.06 0.56
C LYS A 128 19.13 19.28 -0.24
N GLN A 129 20.07 20.06 0.29
CA GLN A 129 21.35 20.32 -0.37
C GLN A 129 22.16 19.04 -0.61
N LEU A 130 22.24 18.14 0.38
CA LEU A 130 23.01 16.90 0.31
C LEU A 130 22.36 15.86 -0.61
N LEU A 131 21.05 15.70 -0.54
CA LEU A 131 20.31 14.75 -1.38
C LEU A 131 20.33 15.19 -2.85
N GLU A 132 20.11 16.48 -3.14
CA GLU A 132 20.23 17.02 -4.51
C GLU A 132 21.65 16.91 -5.07
N SER A 133 22.68 16.97 -4.24
CA SER A 133 24.09 16.83 -4.68
C SER A 133 24.49 15.39 -5.01
N SER A 134 23.71 14.42 -4.50
CA SER A 134 23.93 12.98 -4.72
C SER A 134 23.26 12.48 -6.00
N GLU A 135 22.24 13.18 -6.49
CA GLU A 135 21.55 12.85 -7.73
C GLU A 135 22.31 13.42 -8.94
N THR A 136 22.53 12.56 -9.94
CA THR A 136 23.30 12.81 -11.16
C THR A 136 22.84 14.07 -11.91
N GLY A 137 23.54 15.19 -11.73
CA GLY A 137 23.26 16.45 -12.42
C GLY A 137 24.47 17.40 -12.47
N PHE A 138 24.33 18.51 -13.20
CA PHE A 138 25.35 19.57 -13.40
C PHE A 138 25.72 20.38 -12.14
N LYS A 139 25.21 20.01 -10.95
CA LYS A 139 25.51 20.68 -9.67
C LYS A 139 26.81 20.14 -9.06
N ALA A 140 27.49 20.97 -8.28
CA ALA A 140 28.73 20.60 -7.60
C ALA A 140 28.52 19.39 -6.68
N ARG A 141 29.28 18.31 -6.89
CA ARG A 141 29.22 17.10 -6.05
C ARG A 141 29.80 17.40 -4.68
N VAL A 142 29.02 17.13 -3.63
CA VAL A 142 29.51 17.16 -2.25
C VAL A 142 30.16 15.81 -1.94
N THR A 143 31.46 15.82 -1.63
CA THR A 143 32.19 14.61 -1.25
C THR A 143 31.64 14.08 0.08
N GLY A 144 31.34 12.78 0.16
CA GLY A 144 30.79 12.18 1.40
C GLY A 144 29.28 12.29 1.56
N ALA A 145 28.55 12.92 0.62
CA ALA A 145 27.08 13.00 0.66
C ALA A 145 26.38 11.63 0.69
N ALA A 146 27.01 10.58 0.17
CA ALA A 146 26.50 9.20 0.23
C ALA A 146 26.35 8.65 1.67
N GLN A 147 26.95 9.31 2.66
CA GLN A 147 26.81 8.97 4.08
C GLN A 147 25.57 9.58 4.73
N VAL A 148 24.77 10.30 3.96
CA VAL A 148 23.46 10.80 4.35
C VAL A 148 22.41 9.83 3.83
N PHE A 149 21.66 9.24 4.74
CA PHE A 149 20.52 8.41 4.41
C PHE A 149 19.29 9.32 4.28
N GLY A 150 18.86 9.60 3.05
CA GLY A 150 17.62 10.31 2.77
C GLY A 150 16.47 9.37 2.52
N VAL A 151 15.31 9.69 3.09
CA VAL A 151 14.06 8.98 2.86
C VAL A 151 12.94 9.97 2.63
N LYS A 152 12.18 9.76 1.55
CA LYS A 152 10.94 10.49 1.29
C LYS A 152 9.78 9.60 1.68
N VAL A 153 9.09 9.95 2.76
CA VAL A 153 7.86 9.29 3.19
C VAL A 153 6.70 9.85 2.36
N PRO A 154 6.00 9.02 1.56
CA PRO A 154 4.87 9.46 0.76
C PRO A 154 3.72 10.01 1.62
N GLU A 155 2.84 10.79 1.00
CA GLU A 155 1.56 11.18 1.60
C GLU A 155 0.75 9.93 1.95
N TYR A 156 0.06 9.95 3.09
CA TYR A 156 -0.71 8.84 3.67
C TYR A 156 0.11 7.62 4.15
N ASN A 157 1.43 7.69 4.11
CA ASN A 157 2.29 6.64 4.64
C ASN A 157 2.96 7.10 5.93
N LEU A 158 3.18 6.16 6.85
CA LEU A 158 4.06 6.32 7.99
C LEU A 158 5.33 5.51 7.76
N GLY A 159 6.50 6.13 7.93
CA GLY A 159 7.78 5.43 7.89
C GLY A 159 8.16 4.91 9.27
N ILE A 160 8.46 3.63 9.41
CA ILE A 160 9.04 3.08 10.64
C ILE A 160 10.55 3.06 10.46
N LEU A 161 11.27 3.89 11.22
CA LEU A 161 12.74 3.91 11.20
C LEU A 161 13.30 2.82 12.12
N PHE A 162 14.14 1.98 11.53
CA PHE A 162 14.97 1.01 12.21
C PHE A 162 16.43 1.49 12.20
N VAL A 163 17.04 1.49 13.38
CA VAL A 163 18.46 1.83 13.60
C VAL A 163 19.14 0.62 14.20
N ASP A 164 20.11 0.04 13.50
CA ASP A 164 20.80 -1.19 13.91
C ASP A 164 19.82 -2.33 14.28
N GLY A 165 18.72 -2.43 13.52
CA GLY A 165 17.64 -3.39 13.74
C GLY A 165 16.66 -3.06 14.88
N LYS A 166 16.87 -1.96 15.62
CA LYS A 166 15.94 -1.50 16.67
C LYS A 166 14.96 -0.48 16.12
N ARG A 167 13.68 -0.63 16.43
CA ARG A 167 12.64 0.35 16.10
C ARG A 167 12.81 1.59 16.99
N THR A 168 12.91 2.78 16.39
CA THR A 168 13.15 4.01 17.16
C THR A 168 12.04 5.03 16.99
N VAL A 169 11.76 5.45 15.75
CA VAL A 169 10.92 6.63 15.48
C VAL A 169 9.94 6.33 14.33
N SER A 170 8.70 6.82 14.46
CA SER A 170 7.77 6.94 13.33
C SER A 170 8.00 8.26 12.59
N LEU A 171 8.22 8.17 11.30
CA LEU A 171 8.44 9.28 10.38
C LEU A 171 7.11 9.65 9.72
N GLU A 172 6.69 10.88 9.93
CA GLU A 172 5.54 11.47 9.23
C GLU A 172 5.83 11.69 7.73
N PRO A 173 4.80 11.86 6.89
CA PRO A 173 4.98 12.23 5.48
C PRO A 173 5.92 13.42 5.30
N GLY A 174 6.86 13.31 4.37
CA GLY A 174 7.87 14.33 4.13
C GLY A 174 9.27 13.76 3.84
N VAL A 175 10.24 14.67 3.67
CA VAL A 175 11.64 14.31 3.46
C VAL A 175 12.34 14.30 4.81
N HIS A 176 12.91 13.16 5.17
CA HIS A 176 13.74 13.00 6.35
C HIS A 176 15.12 12.55 5.93
N ALA A 177 16.16 13.03 6.61
CA ALA A 177 17.52 12.61 6.35
C ALA A 177 18.26 12.38 7.66
N PHE A 178 19.19 11.43 7.64
CA PHE A 178 19.90 10.94 8.80
C PHE A 178 21.37 10.67 8.49
N TRP A 179 22.24 10.88 9.45
CA TRP A 179 23.66 10.52 9.34
C TRP A 179 23.84 9.01 9.49
N ARG A 180 24.46 8.35 8.50
CA ARG A 180 24.66 6.89 8.46
C ARG A 180 25.94 6.42 9.17
N PHE A 181 26.70 7.31 9.78
CA PHE A 181 28.01 6.96 10.35
C PHE A 181 27.90 5.95 11.50
N GLY A 182 28.43 4.74 11.28
CA GLY A 182 28.49 3.68 12.27
C GLY A 182 27.14 3.05 12.63
N ARG A 183 26.11 3.26 11.80
CA ARG A 183 24.74 2.77 12.06
C ARG A 183 24.09 2.26 10.77
N ASP A 184 23.35 1.17 10.86
CA ASP A 184 22.48 0.73 9.76
C ASP A 184 21.10 1.36 9.90
N LEU A 185 20.65 2.03 8.83
CA LEU A 185 19.37 2.75 8.80
C LEU A 185 18.47 2.10 7.76
N GLN A 186 17.30 1.68 8.19
CA GLN A 186 16.28 1.10 7.32
C GLN A 186 14.92 1.73 7.63
N VAL A 187 14.10 1.93 6.59
CA VAL A 187 12.76 2.46 6.75
C VAL A 187 11.76 1.53 6.09
N GLN A 188 10.75 1.12 6.86
CA GLN A 188 9.61 0.39 6.36
C GLN A 188 8.43 1.34 6.23
N PHE A 189 7.79 1.37 5.06
CA PHE A 189 6.59 2.18 4.86
C PHE A 189 5.33 1.38 5.18
N VAL A 190 4.41 2.01 5.90
CA VAL A 190 3.08 1.49 6.20
C VAL A 190 2.05 2.48 5.66
N ASP A 191 1.18 2.02 4.78
CA ASP A 191 0.07 2.82 4.24
C ASP A 191 -1.04 2.91 5.30
N LEU A 192 -1.52 4.12 5.58
CA LEU A 192 -2.56 4.39 6.57
C LEU A 192 -3.98 4.38 5.96
N ARG A 193 -4.09 4.29 4.63
CA ARG A 193 -5.38 4.27 3.93
C ARG A 193 -6.09 2.93 4.12
N LEU A 194 -7.35 2.90 3.70
CA LEU A 194 -8.13 1.68 3.66
C LEU A 194 -7.50 0.66 2.70
N GLN A 195 -7.16 -0.50 3.23
CA GLN A 195 -6.59 -1.63 2.52
C GLN A 195 -7.60 -2.78 2.48
N VAL A 196 -7.59 -3.52 1.37
CA VAL A 196 -8.46 -4.69 1.19
C VAL A 196 -7.64 -5.95 1.41
N LEU A 197 -8.15 -6.83 2.27
CA LEU A 197 -7.60 -8.14 2.57
C LEU A 197 -8.60 -9.21 2.13
N GLU A 198 -8.18 -10.10 1.23
CA GLU A 198 -9.01 -11.21 0.76
C GLU A 198 -8.56 -12.53 1.41
N VAL A 199 -9.50 -13.22 2.06
CA VAL A 199 -9.34 -14.58 2.58
C VAL A 199 -10.03 -15.54 1.62
N ALA A 200 -9.24 -16.19 0.76
CA ALA A 200 -9.75 -17.10 -0.25
C ALA A 200 -9.69 -18.56 0.17
N GLY A 201 -10.66 -19.35 -0.31
CA GLY A 201 -10.61 -20.81 -0.34
C GLY A 201 -10.71 -21.50 1.01
N GLN A 202 -11.47 -20.95 1.96
CA GLN A 202 -11.67 -21.60 3.24
C GLN A 202 -12.70 -22.72 3.11
N GLU A 203 -12.25 -23.97 3.22
CA GLU A 203 -13.12 -25.13 3.32
C GLU A 203 -13.56 -25.34 4.77
N ILE A 204 -14.85 -25.17 5.03
CA ILE A 204 -15.43 -25.20 6.36
C ILE A 204 -16.67 -26.09 6.34
N LEU A 205 -16.82 -26.89 7.39
CA LEU A 205 -18.00 -27.72 7.61
C LEU A 205 -19.05 -26.91 8.38
N THR A 206 -20.28 -26.87 7.89
CA THR A 206 -21.43 -26.30 8.61
C THR A 206 -21.89 -27.22 9.75
N ARG A 207 -22.82 -26.73 10.59
CA ARG A 207 -23.41 -27.49 11.71
C ARG A 207 -24.09 -28.79 11.25
N ASP A 208 -24.69 -28.78 10.07
CA ASP A 208 -25.35 -29.91 9.41
C ASP A 208 -24.40 -30.79 8.59
N LYS A 209 -23.08 -30.62 8.77
CA LYS A 209 -22.03 -31.43 8.15
C LYS A 209 -21.93 -31.27 6.63
N VAL A 210 -22.26 -30.10 6.10
CA VAL A 210 -22.06 -29.76 4.68
C VAL A 210 -20.73 -29.03 4.53
N ALA A 211 -19.86 -29.54 3.66
CA ALA A 211 -18.61 -28.87 3.34
C ALA A 211 -18.89 -27.69 2.39
N LEU A 212 -18.46 -26.50 2.76
CA LEU A 212 -18.58 -25.27 1.96
C LEU A 212 -17.20 -24.65 1.75
N ARG A 213 -16.98 -24.06 0.58
CA ARG A 213 -15.80 -23.23 0.32
C ARG A 213 -16.22 -21.78 0.31
N VAL A 214 -15.70 -21.00 1.25
CA VAL A 214 -16.10 -19.60 1.47
C VAL A 214 -14.93 -18.66 1.20
N ASN A 215 -15.22 -17.56 0.51
CA ASN A 215 -14.31 -16.45 0.29
C ASN A 215 -14.82 -15.22 1.04
N LEU A 216 -13.94 -14.52 1.73
CA LEU A 216 -14.25 -13.34 2.52
C LEU A 216 -13.35 -12.18 2.08
N THR A 217 -13.89 -10.97 2.05
CA THR A 217 -13.10 -9.73 1.91
C THR A 217 -13.27 -8.87 3.15
N ALA A 218 -12.20 -8.18 3.54
CA ALA A 218 -12.19 -7.29 4.69
C ALA A 218 -11.45 -6.00 4.34
N GLY A 219 -12.08 -4.86 4.60
CA GLY A 219 -11.45 -3.54 4.58
C GLY A 219 -10.88 -3.20 5.96
N TYR A 220 -9.59 -2.93 6.02
CA TYR A 220 -8.91 -2.54 7.26
C TYR A 220 -7.97 -1.36 7.04
N ARG A 221 -7.66 -0.63 8.11
CA ARG A 221 -6.67 0.45 8.11
C ARG A 221 -5.87 0.45 9.40
N PHE A 222 -4.67 1.03 9.36
CA PHE A 222 -3.87 1.25 10.56
C PHE A 222 -4.29 2.55 11.25
N THR A 223 -4.71 2.46 12.51
CA THR A 223 -5.00 3.63 13.35
C THR A 223 -3.80 4.01 14.20
N ASP A 224 -3.07 3.01 14.70
CA ASP A 224 -1.81 3.18 15.42
C ASP A 224 -0.79 2.13 14.96
N VAL A 225 0.08 2.55 14.05
CA VAL A 225 1.17 1.71 13.52
C VAL A 225 2.16 1.33 14.62
N GLN A 226 2.38 2.21 15.60
CA GLN A 226 3.31 1.94 16.69
C GLN A 226 2.79 0.82 17.59
N ALA A 227 1.51 0.84 17.95
CA ALA A 227 0.88 -0.23 18.71
C ALA A 227 0.85 -1.55 17.90
N ALA A 228 0.47 -1.47 16.61
CA ALA A 228 0.36 -2.64 15.75
C ALA A 228 1.68 -3.42 15.62
N PHE A 229 2.77 -2.71 15.31
CA PHE A 229 4.09 -3.33 15.13
C PHE A 229 4.83 -3.58 16.45
N ALA A 230 4.33 -3.08 17.59
CA ALA A 230 4.91 -3.42 18.90
C ALA A 230 4.46 -4.80 19.37
N GLN A 231 3.21 -5.17 19.08
CA GLN A 231 2.63 -6.43 19.53
C GLN A 231 2.83 -7.57 18.54
N GLN A 232 2.89 -7.26 17.24
CA GLN A 232 3.00 -8.25 16.17
C GLN A 232 4.07 -7.86 15.16
N ALA A 233 4.90 -8.83 14.76
CA ALA A 233 5.91 -8.60 13.72
C ALA A 233 5.27 -8.30 12.35
N LYS A 234 4.10 -8.89 12.08
CA LYS A 234 3.35 -8.72 10.83
C LYS A 234 1.85 -8.58 11.10
N PRO A 235 1.35 -7.36 11.37
CA PRO A 235 -0.04 -7.15 11.78
C PRO A 235 -1.07 -7.61 10.76
N ALA A 236 -0.81 -7.41 9.46
CA ALA A 236 -1.73 -7.84 8.39
C ALA A 236 -1.86 -9.37 8.28
N GLU A 237 -0.77 -10.12 8.48
CA GLU A 237 -0.82 -11.59 8.51
C GLU A 237 -1.57 -12.11 9.75
N PHE A 238 -1.45 -11.41 10.87
CA PHE A 238 -2.22 -11.72 12.07
C PHE A 238 -3.73 -11.51 11.84
N LEU A 239 -4.11 -10.36 11.26
CA LEU A 239 -5.50 -10.08 10.89
C LEU A 239 -6.07 -11.15 9.94
N TYR A 240 -5.28 -11.57 8.94
CA TYR A 240 -5.66 -12.64 8.02
C TYR A 240 -6.02 -13.94 8.74
N LYS A 241 -5.23 -14.35 9.75
CA LYS A 241 -5.49 -15.55 10.54
C LYS A 241 -6.72 -15.41 11.43
N GLU A 242 -6.91 -14.25 12.07
CA GLU A 242 -8.10 -14.01 12.88
C GLU A 242 -9.39 -13.97 12.04
N LEU A 243 -9.34 -13.45 10.81
CA LEU A 243 -10.44 -13.55 9.85
C LEU A 243 -10.77 -15.01 9.53
N GLN A 244 -9.77 -15.88 9.33
CA GLN A 244 -10.00 -17.31 9.10
C GLN A 244 -10.67 -17.99 10.31
N PHE A 245 -10.23 -17.67 11.53
CA PHE A 245 -10.84 -18.24 12.75
C PHE A 245 -12.27 -17.72 12.96
N GLY A 246 -12.50 -16.42 12.78
CA GLY A 246 -13.83 -15.81 12.84
C GLY A 246 -14.78 -16.44 11.83
N LEU A 247 -14.34 -16.61 10.58
CA LEU A 247 -15.13 -17.25 9.53
C LEU A 247 -15.48 -18.70 9.88
N ARG A 248 -14.50 -19.47 10.40
CA ARG A 248 -14.73 -20.86 10.82
C ARG A 248 -15.75 -20.95 11.96
N ALA A 249 -15.68 -20.04 12.94
CA ALA A 249 -16.64 -19.98 14.03
C ALA A 249 -18.06 -19.59 13.57
N ALA A 250 -18.15 -18.60 12.67
CA ALA A 250 -19.42 -18.13 12.13
C ALA A 250 -20.13 -19.21 11.28
N VAL A 251 -19.40 -19.90 10.40
CA VAL A 251 -19.98 -20.95 9.54
C VAL A 251 -20.22 -22.25 10.30
N GLY A 252 -19.32 -22.65 11.20
CA GLY A 252 -19.41 -23.94 11.90
C GLY A 252 -20.56 -24.03 12.91
N THR A 253 -21.10 -22.90 13.38
CA THR A 253 -22.22 -22.85 14.33
C THR A 253 -23.60 -22.80 13.64
N ARG A 254 -23.63 -22.66 12.31
CA ARG A 254 -24.83 -22.40 11.50
C ARG A 254 -25.09 -23.55 10.53
N THR A 255 -26.36 -23.74 10.17
CA THR A 255 -26.75 -24.69 9.12
C THR A 255 -26.57 -24.08 7.73
N LEU A 256 -26.57 -24.93 6.70
CA LEU A 256 -26.49 -24.47 5.33
C LEU A 256 -27.61 -23.50 4.96
N ASP A 257 -28.85 -23.83 5.32
CA ASP A 257 -30.02 -23.02 4.96
C ASP A 257 -29.96 -21.62 5.58
N GLU A 258 -29.55 -21.51 6.86
CA GLU A 258 -29.36 -20.21 7.54
C GLU A 258 -28.34 -19.32 6.80
N ILE A 259 -27.25 -19.93 6.32
CA ILE A 259 -26.17 -19.26 5.59
C ILE A 259 -26.66 -18.81 4.20
N LEU A 260 -27.45 -19.63 3.50
CA LEU A 260 -27.98 -19.32 2.18
C LEU A 260 -29.09 -18.25 2.23
N GLU A 261 -29.91 -18.27 3.27
CA GLU A 261 -31.01 -17.32 3.45
C GLU A 261 -30.50 -15.92 3.82
N ASN A 262 -29.50 -15.81 4.71
CA ASN A 262 -28.98 -14.52 5.12
C ASN A 262 -27.45 -14.49 5.29
N LYS A 263 -26.76 -14.13 4.20
CA LYS A 263 -25.30 -13.99 4.16
C LYS A 263 -24.76 -12.91 5.11
N THR A 264 -25.54 -11.85 5.36
CA THR A 264 -25.10 -10.72 6.22
C THR A 264 -24.89 -11.12 7.68
N LEU A 265 -25.51 -12.22 8.13
CA LEU A 265 -25.31 -12.75 9.48
C LEU A 265 -23.85 -13.16 9.72
N ILE A 266 -23.17 -13.68 8.69
CA ILE A 266 -21.77 -14.07 8.80
C ILE A 266 -20.91 -12.83 8.96
N ASP A 267 -21.20 -11.78 8.18
CA ASP A 267 -20.46 -10.52 8.21
C ASP A 267 -20.49 -9.89 9.61
N ASP A 268 -21.66 -9.81 10.24
CA ASP A 268 -21.82 -9.23 11.58
C ASP A 268 -21.11 -10.05 12.68
N VAL A 269 -21.21 -11.38 12.62
CA VAL A 269 -20.56 -12.26 13.61
C VAL A 269 -19.04 -12.16 13.47
N VAL A 270 -18.52 -12.20 12.25
CA VAL A 270 -17.07 -12.08 11.99
C VAL A 270 -16.57 -10.70 12.38
N LYS A 271 -17.29 -9.64 12.02
CA LYS A 271 -16.96 -8.25 12.40
C LYS A 271 -16.88 -8.10 13.91
N THR A 272 -17.87 -8.61 14.65
CA THR A 272 -17.90 -8.53 16.12
C THR A 272 -16.77 -9.34 16.77
N TYR A 273 -16.51 -10.56 16.26
CA TYR A 273 -15.42 -11.41 16.75
C TYR A 273 -14.06 -10.70 16.60
N ILE A 274 -13.81 -10.10 15.43
CA ILE A 274 -12.54 -9.44 15.12
C ILE A 274 -12.40 -8.11 15.86
N ALA A 275 -13.45 -7.29 15.92
CA ALA A 275 -13.42 -6.01 16.62
C ALA A 275 -12.95 -6.17 18.08
N LYS A 276 -13.45 -7.22 18.77
CA LYS A 276 -13.02 -7.55 20.14
C LYS A 276 -11.57 -8.03 20.23
N ARG A 277 -11.06 -8.71 19.19
CA ARG A 277 -9.68 -9.21 19.14
C ARG A 277 -8.67 -8.12 18.80
N LEU A 278 -9.07 -7.14 17.99
CA LEU A 278 -8.21 -6.03 17.53
C LEU A 278 -8.18 -4.85 18.50
N GLU A 279 -8.97 -4.88 19.57
CA GLU A 279 -8.98 -3.82 20.58
C GLU A 279 -7.58 -3.63 21.16
N GLY A 280 -7.03 -2.42 21.02
CA GLY A 280 -5.67 -2.10 21.47
C GLY A 280 -4.53 -2.54 20.55
N PHE A 281 -4.81 -3.18 19.41
CA PHE A 281 -3.78 -3.60 18.44
C PHE A 281 -3.43 -2.53 17.39
N GLY A 282 -4.09 -1.36 17.39
CA GLY A 282 -3.80 -0.29 16.43
C GLY A 282 -4.24 -0.58 14.98
N LEU A 283 -5.11 -1.57 14.81
CA LEU A 283 -5.78 -1.92 13.56
C LEU A 283 -7.28 -1.67 13.71
N GLU A 284 -7.89 -1.07 12.69
CA GLU A 284 -9.34 -0.89 12.63
C GLU A 284 -9.91 -1.63 11.43
N LEU A 285 -11.02 -2.33 11.68
CA LEU A 285 -11.77 -3.07 10.66
C LEU A 285 -12.98 -2.24 10.24
N GLU A 286 -12.98 -1.75 9.01
CA GLU A 286 -14.03 -0.87 8.50
C GLU A 286 -15.20 -1.68 7.92
N SER A 287 -14.88 -2.71 7.12
CA SER A 287 -15.88 -3.57 6.48
C SER A 287 -15.41 -5.02 6.45
N VAL A 288 -16.38 -5.93 6.53
CA VAL A 288 -16.19 -7.37 6.32
C VAL A 288 -17.38 -7.84 5.49
N GLY A 289 -17.13 -8.66 4.49
CA GLY A 289 -18.16 -9.20 3.62
C GLY A 289 -17.79 -10.56 3.05
N VAL A 290 -18.70 -11.53 3.12
CA VAL A 290 -18.58 -12.79 2.38
C VAL A 290 -18.73 -12.50 0.89
N LYS A 291 -17.67 -12.77 0.13
CA LYS A 291 -17.62 -12.57 -1.32
C LYS A 291 -18.41 -13.67 -2.03
N ASP A 292 -18.04 -14.93 -1.78
CA ASP A 292 -18.65 -16.10 -2.43
C ASP A 292 -18.74 -17.29 -1.47
N ILE A 293 -19.80 -18.08 -1.64
CA ILE A 293 -19.99 -19.38 -1.00
C ILE A 293 -20.16 -20.41 -2.11
N ILE A 294 -19.24 -21.36 -2.16
CA ILE A 294 -19.18 -22.41 -3.17
C ILE A 294 -19.61 -23.72 -2.52
N LEU A 295 -20.66 -24.30 -3.07
CA LEU A 295 -21.21 -25.59 -2.69
C LEU A 295 -20.52 -26.73 -3.47
N PRO A 296 -20.37 -27.92 -2.88
CA PRO A 296 -20.03 -29.13 -3.61
C PRO A 296 -21.07 -29.42 -4.71
N GLY A 297 -20.62 -29.99 -5.83
CA GLY A 297 -21.49 -30.27 -6.98
C GLY A 297 -22.69 -31.16 -6.64
N ASP A 298 -22.48 -32.16 -5.79
CA ASP A 298 -23.52 -33.09 -5.36
C ASP A 298 -24.63 -32.37 -4.57
N MET A 299 -24.26 -31.52 -3.61
CA MET A 299 -25.22 -30.75 -2.80
C MET A 299 -25.99 -29.74 -3.63
N LYS A 300 -25.33 -29.04 -4.56
CA LYS A 300 -26.01 -28.12 -5.49
C LYS A 300 -27.09 -28.84 -6.29
N THR A 301 -26.79 -30.07 -6.74
CA THR A 301 -27.73 -30.89 -7.52
C THR A 301 -28.90 -31.36 -6.66
N LEU A 302 -28.66 -31.77 -5.42
CA LEU A 302 -29.72 -32.17 -4.49
C LEU A 302 -30.66 -31.01 -4.12
N LEU A 303 -30.09 -29.83 -3.79
CA LEU A 303 -30.87 -28.64 -3.49
C LEU A 303 -31.73 -28.21 -4.69
N ALA A 304 -31.19 -28.24 -5.90
CA ALA A 304 -31.95 -27.94 -7.11
C ALA A 304 -33.18 -28.86 -7.25
N LYS A 305 -33.03 -30.17 -6.98
CA LYS A 305 -34.14 -31.13 -7.01
C LYS A 305 -35.17 -30.88 -5.91
N VAL A 306 -34.74 -30.53 -4.70
CA VAL A 306 -35.65 -30.21 -3.57
C VAL A 306 -36.47 -28.97 -3.90
N VAL A 307 -35.81 -27.90 -4.36
CA VAL A 307 -36.49 -26.64 -4.75
C VAL A 307 -37.45 -26.87 -5.91
N GLU A 308 -37.07 -27.68 -6.90
CA GLU A 308 -37.95 -28.06 -8.00
C GLU A 308 -39.20 -28.80 -7.50
N ALA A 309 -39.03 -29.80 -6.63
CA ALA A 309 -40.13 -30.55 -6.04
C ALA A 309 -41.06 -29.67 -5.20
N GLU A 310 -40.51 -28.75 -4.40
CA GLU A 310 -41.30 -27.77 -3.63
C GLU A 310 -42.10 -26.84 -4.55
N LYS A 311 -41.49 -26.32 -5.62
CA LYS A 311 -42.17 -25.47 -6.60
C LYS A 311 -43.30 -26.22 -7.32
N ILE A 312 -43.08 -27.49 -7.69
CA ILE A 312 -44.12 -28.34 -8.29
C ILE A 312 -45.25 -28.58 -7.29
N ALA A 313 -44.94 -28.88 -6.03
CA ALA A 313 -45.94 -29.06 -4.98
C ALA A 313 -46.76 -27.78 -4.75
N GLN A 314 -46.10 -26.63 -4.66
CA GLN A 314 -46.72 -25.32 -4.49
C GLN A 314 -47.64 -25.00 -5.69
N ALA A 315 -47.17 -25.23 -6.92
CA ALA A 315 -47.96 -25.04 -8.13
C ALA A 315 -49.21 -25.93 -8.15
N ASN A 316 -49.09 -27.20 -7.72
CA ASN A 316 -50.23 -28.11 -7.62
C ASN A 316 -51.25 -27.68 -6.56
N VAL A 317 -50.81 -27.14 -5.43
CA VAL A 317 -51.71 -26.59 -4.40
C VAL A 317 -52.47 -25.39 -4.93
N ILE A 318 -51.78 -24.47 -5.62
CA ILE A 318 -52.41 -23.30 -6.26
C ILE A 318 -53.42 -23.76 -7.31
N ARG A 319 -53.02 -24.65 -8.22
CA ARG A 319 -53.90 -25.19 -9.26
C ARG A 319 -55.15 -25.85 -8.68
N ARG A 320 -55.01 -26.71 -7.66
CA ARG A 320 -56.16 -27.34 -7.00
C ARG A 320 -57.06 -26.34 -6.29
N ARG A 321 -56.49 -25.30 -5.66
CA ARG A 321 -57.26 -24.22 -5.03
C ARG A 321 -58.05 -23.43 -6.07
N GLU A 322 -57.41 -23.10 -7.20
CA GLU A 322 -58.04 -22.41 -8.33
C GLU A 322 -59.14 -23.26 -8.98
N GLU A 323 -58.88 -24.55 -9.24
CA GLU A 323 -59.87 -25.50 -9.75
C GLU A 323 -61.08 -25.57 -8.80
N THR A 324 -60.87 -25.73 -7.50
CA THR A 324 -61.95 -25.78 -6.51
C THR A 324 -62.74 -24.47 -6.45
N ALA A 325 -62.05 -23.32 -6.49
CA ALA A 325 -62.69 -22.01 -6.50
C ALA A 325 -63.53 -21.81 -7.78
N ALA A 326 -63.01 -22.23 -8.94
CA ALA A 326 -63.72 -22.20 -10.22
C ALA A 326 -64.96 -23.12 -10.19
N THR A 327 -64.83 -24.37 -9.71
CA THR A 327 -65.97 -25.29 -9.60
C THR A 327 -67.04 -24.77 -8.63
N ARG A 328 -66.66 -24.19 -7.49
CA ARG A 328 -67.60 -23.56 -6.56
C ARG A 328 -68.32 -22.38 -7.20
N SER A 329 -67.59 -21.54 -7.94
CA SER A 329 -68.17 -20.41 -8.67
C SER A 329 -69.16 -20.89 -9.75
N LEU A 330 -68.80 -21.91 -10.52
CA LEU A 330 -69.69 -22.53 -11.51
C LEU A 330 -70.95 -23.14 -10.87
N LEU A 331 -70.80 -23.87 -9.76
CA LEU A 331 -71.94 -24.45 -9.02
C LEU A 331 -72.87 -23.35 -8.50
N ASN A 332 -72.33 -22.28 -7.91
CA ASN A 332 -73.12 -21.15 -7.46
C ASN A 332 -73.86 -20.48 -8.62
N THR A 333 -73.18 -20.31 -9.76
CA THR A 333 -73.78 -19.77 -10.98
C THR A 333 -74.93 -20.65 -11.48
N ALA A 334 -74.73 -21.98 -11.52
CA ALA A 334 -75.77 -22.94 -11.89
C ALA A 334 -76.97 -22.92 -10.94
N MET A 335 -76.75 -22.85 -9.62
CA MET A 335 -77.84 -22.73 -8.63
C MET A 335 -78.64 -21.43 -8.78
N VAL A 336 -77.98 -20.31 -9.11
CA VAL A 336 -78.66 -19.04 -9.39
C VAL A 336 -79.50 -19.15 -10.67
N MET A 337 -78.99 -19.80 -11.70
CA MET A 337 -79.71 -20.02 -12.96
C MET A 337 -80.92 -20.96 -12.80
N GLU A 338 -80.78 -22.03 -12.02
CA GLU A 338 -81.87 -22.97 -11.73
C GLU A 338 -83.03 -22.27 -10.99
N LYS A 339 -82.70 -21.41 -10.02
CA LYS A 339 -83.71 -20.68 -9.23
C LYS A 339 -84.32 -19.48 -9.97
N ASN A 340 -83.70 -19.00 -11.04
CA ASN A 340 -84.15 -17.81 -11.78
C ASN A 340 -84.16 -18.07 -13.30
N PRO A 341 -85.32 -18.45 -13.86
CA PRO A 341 -85.47 -18.71 -15.31
C PRO A 341 -85.08 -17.53 -16.20
N THR A 342 -85.26 -16.29 -15.73
CA THR A 342 -84.87 -15.09 -16.47
C THR A 342 -83.35 -14.96 -16.57
N ALA A 343 -82.61 -15.32 -15.51
CA ALA A 343 -81.14 -15.31 -15.51
C ALA A 343 -80.57 -16.39 -16.44
N LEU A 344 -81.19 -17.58 -16.50
CA LEU A 344 -80.83 -18.62 -17.47
C LEU A 344 -81.05 -18.11 -18.90
N ARG A 345 -82.20 -17.49 -19.19
CA ARG A 345 -82.51 -16.97 -20.52
C ARG A 345 -81.54 -15.87 -20.96
N LEU A 346 -81.13 -14.98 -20.04
CA LEU A 346 -80.09 -13.99 -20.32
C LEU A 346 -78.73 -14.65 -20.63
N LYS A 347 -78.37 -15.73 -19.93
CA LYS A 347 -77.12 -16.45 -20.22
C LYS A 347 -77.15 -17.20 -21.56
N GLU A 348 -78.28 -17.79 -21.91
CA GLU A 348 -78.49 -18.37 -23.24
C GLU A 348 -78.33 -17.31 -24.34
N LEU A 349 -78.89 -16.11 -24.13
CA LEU A 349 -78.75 -14.99 -25.06
C LEU A 349 -77.30 -14.48 -25.12
N GLU A 350 -76.57 -14.38 -24.01
CA GLU A 350 -75.14 -14.01 -24.01
C GLU A 350 -74.28 -15.07 -24.73
N ALA A 351 -74.62 -16.36 -24.58
CA ALA A 351 -73.95 -17.43 -25.31
C ALA A 351 -74.24 -17.36 -26.81
N LEU A 352 -75.50 -17.08 -27.18
CA LEU A 352 -75.89 -16.84 -28.57
C LEU A 352 -75.20 -15.60 -29.14
N GLU A 353 -75.08 -14.51 -28.38
CA GLU A 353 -74.37 -13.30 -28.75
C GLU A 353 -72.90 -13.60 -29.09
N LYS A 354 -72.19 -14.31 -28.22
CA LYS A 354 -70.79 -14.73 -28.46
C LYS A 354 -70.63 -15.66 -29.66
N VAL A 355 -71.61 -16.51 -29.93
CA VAL A 355 -71.61 -17.37 -31.12
C VAL A 355 -71.86 -16.53 -32.36
N SER A 356 -72.82 -15.60 -32.33
CA SER A 356 -73.10 -14.70 -33.44
C SER A 356 -71.96 -13.72 -33.73
N GLU A 357 -71.22 -13.29 -32.72
CA GLU A 357 -70.02 -12.45 -32.85
C GLU A 357 -68.89 -13.18 -33.60
N LYS A 358 -68.86 -14.51 -33.55
CA LYS A 358 -67.90 -15.35 -34.32
C LYS A 358 -68.40 -15.72 -35.72
N ILE A 359 -69.61 -15.33 -36.11
CA ILE A 359 -70.19 -15.63 -37.42
C ILE A 359 -70.21 -14.33 -38.24
N ASP A 360 -69.20 -14.14 -39.08
CA ASP A 360 -69.07 -12.92 -39.91
C ASP A 360 -70.09 -12.83 -41.07
N LYS A 361 -70.65 -13.96 -41.53
CA LYS A 361 -71.65 -14.00 -42.62
C LYS A 361 -72.68 -15.11 -42.41
N ILE A 362 -73.95 -14.72 -42.37
CA ILE A 362 -75.10 -15.62 -42.41
C ILE A 362 -75.65 -15.62 -43.85
N SER A 363 -75.56 -16.74 -44.56
CA SER A 363 -76.16 -16.90 -45.89
C SER A 363 -77.56 -17.51 -45.77
N VAL A 364 -78.60 -16.72 -46.04
CA VAL A 364 -79.99 -17.16 -46.02
C VAL A 364 -80.44 -17.50 -47.45
N PHE A 365 -80.87 -18.74 -47.67
CA PHE A 365 -81.51 -19.17 -48.93
C PHE A 365 -83.03 -19.24 -48.71
N GLY A 366 -83.77 -18.29 -49.32
CA GLY A 366 -85.22 -18.13 -49.16
C GLY A 366 -85.52 -16.75 -48.59
N GLY A 367 -86.22 -15.90 -49.35
CA GLY A 367 -86.36 -14.47 -49.12
C GLY A 367 -86.84 -14.04 -47.72
N LEU A 368 -86.80 -12.72 -47.47
CA LEU A 368 -87.00 -12.05 -46.18
C LEU A 368 -88.20 -12.55 -45.33
N ASP A 369 -89.28 -13.06 -45.94
CA ASP A 369 -90.42 -13.63 -45.22
C ASP A 369 -90.09 -14.91 -44.41
N ALA A 370 -89.10 -15.69 -44.84
CA ALA A 370 -88.68 -16.91 -44.13
C ALA A 370 -87.95 -16.59 -42.81
N VAL A 371 -87.22 -15.48 -42.75
CA VAL A 371 -86.45 -15.04 -41.56
C VAL A 371 -87.38 -14.57 -40.44
N LEU A 372 -88.52 -13.97 -40.79
CA LEU A 372 -89.45 -13.39 -39.82
C LEU A 372 -90.42 -14.41 -39.20
N LYS A 373 -90.65 -15.57 -39.85
CA LYS A 373 -91.65 -16.55 -39.40
C LYS A 373 -91.07 -17.90 -39.00
N ASP A 374 -89.96 -18.34 -39.57
CA ASP A 374 -89.38 -19.65 -39.28
C ASP A 374 -88.10 -19.51 -38.44
N LEU A 375 -88.24 -19.69 -37.13
CA LEU A 375 -87.12 -19.90 -36.22
C LEU A 375 -86.33 -21.14 -36.67
N VAL A 376 -85.09 -20.89 -37.12
CA VAL A 376 -83.97 -21.81 -37.33
C VAL A 376 -84.23 -23.25 -36.86
N LYS A 377 -84.41 -24.18 -37.82
CA LYS A 377 -84.34 -25.63 -37.54
C LYS A 377 -82.89 -26.10 -37.68
N ILE A 378 -82.23 -26.33 -36.55
CA ILE A 378 -80.96 -27.06 -36.52
C ILE A 378 -81.28 -28.55 -36.61
N ARG A 379 -80.90 -29.21 -37.71
CA ARG A 379 -80.92 -30.69 -37.79
C ARG A 379 -79.61 -31.23 -37.19
N PRO A 380 -79.65 -32.26 -36.34
CA PRO A 380 -78.44 -32.97 -35.94
C PRO A 380 -77.95 -33.82 -37.12
N GLN A 381 -76.63 -33.86 -37.33
CA GLN A 381 -75.97 -34.95 -38.06
C GLN A 381 -75.71 -36.11 -37.12
#